data_AF-A0A840VJ85-F1
#
_entry.id   AF-A0A840VJ85-F1
#
_cell.length_a   1.000
_cell.length_b   1.000
_cell.length_c   1.000
_cell.angle_alpha   90.00
_cell.angle_beta   90.00
_cell.angle_gamma   90.00
#
_symmetry.space_group_name_H-M   'P 1'
#
loop_
_entity.id
_entity.type
_entity.pdbx_description
1 polymer ?
#
loop_
_entity_poly.entity_id
_entity_poly.type
_entity_poly.pdbx_seq_one_letter_code
_entity_poly.pdbx_strand_id
1 'polypeptide(L)'
;MTWTTSPTCLLAGHDTTGWAWLDDLPTGRVVRVVSGPCAGTYQVVGHRWQPRKGGTMPRWMSRYDLVLQTCTGRSGTGFSTARRLAR
;
A
#
# COMPACT_ATOMS: atom_id res chain seq x y z
N MET A 1 -9.90 -15.51 21.99
CA MET A 1 -9.80 -15.21 20.54
C MET A 1 -9.01 -13.91 20.37
N THR A 2 -7.70 -14.00 20.21
CA THR A 2 -6.85 -12.87 19.87
C THR A 2 -6.98 -12.61 18.37
N TRP A 3 -7.64 -11.51 18.00
CA TRP A 3 -7.66 -11.02 16.63
C TRP A 3 -6.27 -10.50 16.28
N THR A 4 -5.39 -11.36 15.76
CA THR A 4 -4.11 -10.94 15.16
C THR A 4 -4.34 -10.35 13.78
N THR A 5 -5.15 -9.29 13.67
CA THR A 5 -5.01 -8.39 12.52
C THR A 5 -3.73 -7.62 12.76
N SER A 6 -2.65 -8.00 12.08
CA SER A 6 -1.46 -7.15 12.05
C SER A 6 -1.89 -5.77 11.52
N PRO A 7 -1.48 -4.66 12.17
CA PRO A 7 -1.83 -3.34 11.68
C PRO A 7 -1.33 -3.19 10.24
N THR A 8 -2.18 -2.65 9.36
CA THR A 8 -1.82 -2.40 7.97
C THR A 8 -0.61 -1.48 7.90
N CYS A 9 0.43 -1.92 7.21
CA CYS A 9 1.54 -1.07 6.86
C CYS A 9 1.16 -0.12 5.73
N LEU A 10 1.32 1.19 5.93
CA LEU A 10 1.14 2.19 4.89
C LEU A 10 2.50 2.82 4.57
N LEU A 11 2.95 2.66 3.32
CA LEU A 11 4.13 3.35 2.80
C LEU A 11 3.67 4.30 1.69
N ALA A 12 3.95 5.59 1.87
CA ALA A 12 3.59 6.62 0.90
C ALA A 12 4.85 7.23 0.27
N GLY A 13 4.80 7.44 -1.03
CA GLY A 13 5.82 8.17 -1.78
C GLY A 13 5.19 9.34 -2.54
N HIS A 14 5.94 10.43 -2.73
CA HIS A 14 5.48 11.54 -3.57
C HIS A 14 5.70 11.20 -5.05
N ASP A 15 4.68 11.44 -5.86
CA ASP A 15 4.75 11.33 -7.32
C ASP A 15 5.85 12.22 -7.90
N THR A 16 5.95 13.45 -7.41
CA THR A 16 6.96 14.44 -7.80
C THR A 16 8.40 14.07 -7.45
N THR A 17 8.60 13.05 -6.60
CA THR A 17 9.94 12.58 -6.21
C THR A 17 10.27 11.18 -6.76
N GLY A 18 9.55 10.74 -7.79
CA GLY A 18 9.85 9.51 -8.53
C GLY A 18 9.12 8.26 -8.04
N TRP A 19 8.12 8.41 -7.16
CA TRP A 19 7.31 7.28 -6.65
C TRP A 19 5.95 7.13 -7.35
N ALA A 20 5.77 7.78 -8.50
CA ALA A 20 4.54 7.70 -9.29
C ALA A 20 4.16 6.28 -9.74
N TRP A 21 5.07 5.31 -9.66
CA TRP A 21 4.82 3.91 -10.03
C TRP A 21 4.25 3.05 -8.90
N LEU A 22 4.20 3.54 -7.66
CA LEU A 22 3.83 2.75 -6.49
C LEU A 22 2.36 2.27 -6.53
N ASP A 23 1.47 3.00 -7.19
CA ASP A 23 0.05 2.67 -7.30
C ASP A 23 -0.28 1.69 -8.43
N ASP A 24 0.68 1.39 -9.32
CA ASP A 24 0.47 0.55 -10.50
C ASP A 24 1.34 -0.72 -10.51
N LEU A 25 1.80 -1.20 -9.35
CA LEU A 25 2.59 -2.43 -9.29
C LEU A 25 1.76 -3.64 -9.77
N PRO A 26 2.27 -4.50 -10.67
CA PRO A 26 1.49 -5.63 -11.17
C PRO A 26 1.00 -6.56 -10.06
N THR A 27 -0.24 -7.05 -10.18
CA THR A 27 -0.73 -8.13 -9.29
C THR A 27 0.17 -9.35 -9.41
N GLY A 28 0.49 -9.99 -8.28
CA GLY A 28 1.45 -11.09 -8.20
C GLY A 28 2.89 -10.63 -7.98
N ARG A 29 3.22 -9.35 -8.16
CA ARG A 29 4.54 -8.79 -7.87
C ARG A 29 4.90 -8.98 -6.40
N VAL A 30 6.11 -9.46 -6.15
CA VAL A 30 6.67 -9.53 -4.80
C VAL A 30 7.37 -8.22 -4.45
N VAL A 31 6.99 -7.64 -3.31
CA VAL A 31 7.57 -6.44 -2.72
C VAL A 31 8.27 -6.84 -1.44
N ARG A 32 9.56 -6.51 -1.33
CA ARG A 32 10.35 -6.73 -0.11
C ARG A 32 10.65 -5.39 0.54
N VAL A 33 10.08 -5.16 1.72
CA VAL A 33 10.43 -4.03 2.58
C VAL A 33 11.58 -4.49 3.47
N VAL A 34 12.74 -3.89 3.29
CA VAL A 34 14.01 -4.40 3.85
C VAL A 34 14.18 -4.03 5.33
N SER A 35 13.65 -2.88 5.77
CA SER A 35 13.87 -2.35 7.11
C SER A 35 12.65 -1.60 7.65
N GLY A 36 12.70 -1.26 8.95
CA GLY A 36 11.66 -0.53 9.66
C GLY A 36 10.48 -1.40 10.13
N PRO A 37 9.45 -0.78 10.73
CA PRO A 37 8.31 -1.51 11.32
C PRO A 37 7.52 -2.35 10.31
N CYS A 38 7.62 -1.99 9.02
CA CYS A 38 6.96 -2.69 7.92
C CYS A 38 7.83 -3.72 7.22
N ALA A 39 9.02 -4.04 7.75
CA ALA A 39 9.90 -5.03 7.17
C ALA A 39 9.19 -6.37 6.93
N GLY A 40 9.39 -6.94 5.74
CA GLY A 40 8.70 -8.15 5.32
C GLY A 40 8.63 -8.31 3.81
N THR A 41 8.15 -9.48 3.40
CA THR A 41 7.89 -9.82 2.01
C THR A 41 6.38 -9.88 1.79
N TYR A 42 5.92 -9.23 0.72
CA TYR A 42 4.51 -9.08 0.42
C TYR A 42 4.27 -9.39 -1.06
N GLN A 43 3.09 -9.86 -1.39
CA GLN A 43 2.63 -10.02 -2.76
C GLN A 43 1.50 -9.03 -3.03
N VAL A 44 1.61 -8.28 -4.13
CA VAL A 44 0.56 -7.37 -4.59
C VAL A 44 -0.65 -8.20 -5.01
N VAL A 45 -1.83 -7.85 -4.48
CA VAL A 45 -3.10 -8.55 -4.72
C VAL A 45 -4.14 -7.68 -5.42
N GLY A 46 -3.83 -6.41 -5.67
CA GLY A 46 -4.69 -5.54 -6.46
C GLY A 46 -4.52 -4.07 -6.13
N HIS A 47 -5.43 -3.26 -6.66
CA HIS A 47 -5.30 -1.80 -6.68
C HIS A 47 -6.56 -1.10 -6.18
N ARG A 48 -6.38 0.13 -5.72
CA ARG A 48 -7.48 1.05 -5.37
C ARG A 48 -7.15 2.46 -5.83
N TRP A 49 -8.18 3.28 -5.96
CA TRP A 49 -8.05 4.69 -6.26
C TRP A 49 -9.05 5.50 -5.43
N GLN A 50 -8.70 6.75 -5.10
CA GLN A 50 -9.62 7.71 -4.52
C GLN A 50 -9.49 9.09 -5.19
N PRO A 51 -10.61 9.84 -5.32
CA PRO A 51 -10.65 11.13 -6.03
C PRO A 51 -10.06 12.31 -5.25
N ARG A 52 -9.28 12.07 -4.19
CA ARG A 52 -8.70 13.11 -3.34
C ARG A 52 -7.30 12.76 -2.85
N LYS A 53 -6.41 13.76 -2.82
CA LYS A 53 -5.13 13.71 -2.11
C LYS A 53 -5.39 14.04 -0.64
N GLY A 54 -4.92 13.17 0.27
CA GLY A 54 -5.09 13.33 1.71
C GLY A 54 -6.49 12.99 2.25
N GLY A 55 -6.69 13.28 3.54
CA GLY A 55 -7.92 12.98 4.28
C GLY A 55 -7.81 11.70 5.13
N THR A 56 -8.94 11.28 5.68
CA THR A 56 -9.03 10.12 6.58
C THR A 56 -8.58 8.84 5.90
N MET A 57 -7.79 8.03 6.62
CA MET A 57 -7.40 6.69 6.20
C MET A 57 -8.64 5.85 5.87
N PRO A 58 -8.76 5.32 4.65
CA PRO A 58 -9.90 4.50 4.26
C PRO A 58 -10.00 3.20 5.07
N ARG A 59 -11.21 2.86 5.55
CA ARG A 59 -11.46 1.64 6.35
C ARG A 59 -11.06 0.35 5.63
N TRP A 60 -11.12 0.34 4.29
CA TRP A 60 -10.74 -0.83 3.49
C TRP A 60 -9.25 -1.18 3.60
N MET A 61 -8.37 -0.24 3.98
CA MET A 61 -6.93 -0.50 4.11
C MET A 61 -6.65 -1.57 5.15
N SER A 62 -7.41 -1.61 6.25
CA SER A 62 -7.33 -2.63 7.31
C SER A 62 -7.46 -4.07 6.81
N ARG A 63 -7.99 -4.25 5.59
CA ARG A 63 -8.11 -5.56 4.96
C ARG A 63 -6.81 -6.02 4.33
N TYR A 64 -5.72 -5.25 4.32
CA TYR A 64 -4.47 -5.60 3.66
C TYR A 64 -3.30 -5.47 4.63
N ASP A 65 -2.23 -6.21 4.38
CA ASP A 65 -1.06 -6.21 5.28
C ASP A 65 -0.08 -5.08 4.92
N LEU A 66 -0.03 -4.71 3.64
CA LEU A 66 0.73 -3.57 3.12
C LEU A 66 -0.12 -2.81 2.10
N VAL A 67 -0.08 -1.49 2.18
CA VAL A 67 -0.62 -0.54 1.21
C VAL A 67 0.50 0.40 0.80
N LEU A 68 0.77 0.44 -0.51
CA LEU A 68 1.65 1.41 -1.13
C LEU A 68 0.78 2.52 -1.71
N GLN A 69 1.13 3.77 -1.41
CA GLN A 69 0.33 4.93 -1.77
C GLN A 69 1.19 5.92 -2.55
N THR A 70 0.62 6.48 -3.61
CA THR A 70 1.18 7.69 -4.24
C THR A 70 0.08 8.63 -4.71
N CYS A 71 0.45 9.88 -4.88
CA CYS A 71 -0.38 10.86 -5.57
C CYS A 71 -0.51 10.45 -7.04
N THR A 72 -1.70 10.57 -7.62
CA THR A 72 -1.92 10.22 -9.02
C THR A 72 -2.83 11.24 -9.70
N GLY A 73 -2.45 11.66 -10.91
CA GLY A 73 -3.08 12.76 -11.62
C GLY A 73 -3.16 14.06 -10.81
N ARG A 74 -4.11 14.92 -11.20
CA ARG A 74 -4.25 16.27 -10.62
C ARG A 74 -4.70 16.24 -9.15
N SER A 75 -5.56 15.30 -8.77
CA SER A 75 -6.25 15.30 -7.47
C SER A 75 -6.37 13.93 -6.81
N GLY A 76 -5.89 12.85 -7.43
CA GLY A 76 -6.12 11.49 -6.97
C GLY A 76 -5.04 10.96 -6.04
N THR A 77 -5.37 9.85 -5.38
CA THR A 77 -4.40 8.98 -4.72
C THR A 77 -4.64 7.56 -5.21
N GLY A 78 -3.59 6.93 -5.71
CA GLY A 78 -3.59 5.55 -6.14
C GLY A 78 -2.96 4.67 -5.07
N PHE A 79 -3.33 3.39 -5.10
CA PHE A 79 -2.85 2.40 -4.13
C PHE A 79 -2.57 1.06 -4.78
N SER A 80 -1.39 0.50 -4.49
CA SER A 80 -1.17 -0.95 -4.58
C SER A 80 -1.42 -1.58 -3.22
N THR A 81 -2.18 -2.67 -3.19
CA THR A 81 -2.53 -3.41 -1.97
C THR A 81 -1.86 -4.77 -1.99
N ALA A 82 -1.33 -5.20 -0.85
CA ALA A 82 -0.54 -6.41 -0.77
C ALA A 82 -0.83 -7.22 0.50
N ARG A 83 -0.61 -8.53 0.37
CA ARG A 83 -0.67 -9.50 1.47
C ARG A 83 0.73 -9.93 1.85
N ARG A 84 0.96 -10.14 3.14
CA ARG A 84 2.24 -10.66 3.61
C ARG A 84 2.37 -12.11 3.17
N LEU A 85 3.45 -12.42 2.45
CA LEU A 85 3.87 -13.79 2.25
C LEU A 85 4.49 -14.25 3.59
N ALA A 86 4.15 -15.46 4.05
CA ALA A 86 4.42 -15.97 5.40
C ALA A 86 5.80 -15.54 5.97
N ARG A 87 5.82 -15.28 7.29
CA ARG A 87 7.06 -14.96 8.03
C ARG A 87 8.05 -16.10 7.96
#